data_AF-A0A8X6KJP3-F1
#
_entry.id   AF-A0A8X6KJP3-F1
#
_cell.length_a   1.000
_cell.length_b   1.000
_cell.length_c   1.000
_cell.angle_alpha   90.00
_cell.angle_beta   90.00
_cell.angle_gamma   90.00
#
_symmetry.space_group_name_H-M   'P 1'
#
loop_
_entity.id
_entity.type
_entity.pdbx_description
1 polymer ?
#
loop_
_entity_poly.entity_id
_entity_poly.type
_entity_poly.pdbx_seq_one_letter_code
_entity_poly.pdbx_strand_id
1 'polypeptide(L)'
;MLKIAQLVRIKLSDDEIKHYSKELTMLDWIHDTLLQVNTKGVSPMRYGSIDKDIHVRDDVINSQNIKEEILSNTKPEHGYFVVPKVIND
;
A
#
# COMPACT_ATOMS: atom_id res chain seq x y z
N MET A 1 -2.89 -7.21 16.13
CA MET A 1 -2.37 -7.85 14.91
C MET A 1 -3.44 -8.23 13.87
N LEU A 2 -4.52 -8.94 14.23
CA LEU A 2 -5.58 -9.35 13.28
C LEU A 2 -6.13 -8.22 12.40
N LYS A 3 -6.43 -7.06 13.00
CA LYS A 3 -6.89 -5.87 12.26
C LYS A 3 -5.86 -5.39 11.22
N ILE A 4 -4.57 -5.42 11.56
CA ILE A 4 -3.49 -5.01 10.66
C ILE A 4 -3.40 -5.98 9.48
N ALA A 5 -3.37 -7.28 9.77
CA ALA A 5 -3.32 -8.34 8.75
C ALA A 5 -4.48 -8.22 7.74
N GLN A 6 -5.68 -7.91 8.23
CA GLN A 6 -6.86 -7.68 7.38
C GLN A 6 -6.71 -6.44 6.49
N LEU A 7 -6.17 -5.33 7.01
CA LEU A 7 -5.94 -4.10 6.25
C LEU A 7 -4.95 -4.29 5.11
N VAL A 8 -3.89 -5.08 5.33
CA VAL A 8 -2.85 -5.35 4.33
C VAL A 8 -3.11 -6.62 3.50
N ARG A 9 -4.25 -7.28 3.71
CA ARG A 9 -4.66 -8.51 2.99
C ARG A 9 -3.66 -9.67 3.13
N ILE A 10 -3.02 -9.81 4.30
CA ILE A 10 -2.12 -10.93 4.61
C ILE A 10 -2.86 -11.92 5.50
N LYS A 11 -2.89 -13.20 5.10
CA LYS A 11 -3.38 -14.30 5.93
C LYS A 11 -2.24 -14.78 6.83
N LEU A 12 -2.51 -14.87 8.13
CA LEU A 12 -1.54 -15.34 9.13
C LEU A 12 -2.14 -16.53 9.89
N SER A 13 -1.29 -17.47 10.28
CA SER A 13 -1.60 -18.51 11.25
C SER A 13 -1.63 -17.96 12.69
N ASP A 14 -2.20 -18.73 13.62
CA ASP A 14 -2.26 -18.34 15.03
C ASP A 14 -0.88 -18.16 15.67
N ASP A 15 0.10 -18.97 15.26
CA ASP A 15 1.47 -18.89 15.76
C ASP A 15 2.19 -17.65 15.20
N GLU A 16 2.00 -17.33 13.92
CA GLU A 16 2.52 -16.09 13.32
C GLU A 16 1.88 -14.85 13.95
N ILE A 17 0.58 -14.90 14.28
CA ILE A 17 -0.09 -13.81 15.00
C ILE A 17 0.59 -13.57 16.34
N LYS A 18 0.87 -14.62 17.12
CA LYS A 18 1.55 -14.49 18.42
C LYS A 18 2.98 -13.96 18.24
N HIS A 19 3.72 -14.50 17.27
CA HIS A 19 5.09 -14.10 17.00
C HIS A 19 5.17 -12.61 16.60
N TYR A 20 4.44 -12.20 15.56
CA TYR A 20 4.46 -10.81 15.08
C TYR A 20 3.85 -9.83 16.07
N SER A 21 2.88 -10.25 16.89
CA SER A 21 2.38 -9.38 17.97
C SER A 21 3.46 -9.04 18.98
N LYS A 22 4.40 -9.97 19.25
CA LYS A 22 5.53 -9.71 20.14
C LYS A 22 6.59 -8.84 19.46
N GLU A 23 6.98 -9.17 18.24
CA GLU A 23 8.00 -8.42 17.50
C GLU A 23 7.61 -6.95 17.25
N LEU A 24 6.34 -6.70 16.91
CA LEU A 24 5.86 -5.35 16.60
C LEU A 24 5.71 -4.44 17.82
N THR A 25 5.89 -4.94 19.05
CA THR A 25 5.94 -4.08 20.26
C THR A 25 7.12 -3.09 20.20
N MET A 26 8.14 -3.38 19.39
CA MET A 26 9.23 -2.43 19.11
C MET A 26 8.76 -1.09 18.53
N LEU A 27 7.61 -1.07 17.85
CA LEU A 27 7.03 0.18 17.32
C LEU A 27 6.66 1.17 18.44
N ASP A 28 6.28 0.67 19.62
CA ASP A 28 5.94 1.52 20.76
C ASP A 28 7.18 2.29 21.23
N TRP A 29 8.35 1.64 21.27
CA TRP A 29 9.62 2.30 21.60
C TRP A 29 10.01 3.38 20.58
N ILE A 30 9.82 3.10 19.28
CA ILE A 30 10.07 4.09 18.22
C ILE A 30 9.14 5.30 18.43
N HIS A 31 7.86 5.05 18.70
CA HIS A 31 6.87 6.09 18.94
C HIS A 31 7.25 6.98 20.13
N ASP A 32 7.61 6.36 21.27
CA ASP A 32 8.00 7.07 22.48
C ASP A 32 9.24 7.95 22.27
N THR A 33 10.20 7.45 21.49
CA THR A 33 11.42 8.22 21.15
C THR A 33 11.08 9.44 20.29
N LEU A 34 10.22 9.29 19.29
CA LEU A 34 9.84 10.38 18.39
C LEU A 34 8.98 11.45 19.08
N LEU A 35 8.16 11.08 20.08
CA LEU A 35 7.34 12.01 20.85
C LEU A 35 8.15 12.99 21.71
N GLN A 36 9.41 12.68 22.02
CA GLN A 36 10.28 13.57 22.81
C GLN A 36 10.67 14.85 22.04
N VAL A 37 10.52 14.84 20.72
CA VAL A 37 10.88 15.97 19.86
C VAL A 37 9.68 16.91 19.70
N ASN A 38 9.84 18.17 20.11
CA ASN A 38 8.80 19.19 19.91
C ASN A 38 8.71 19.61 18.43
N THR A 39 7.61 19.26 17.78
CA THR A 39 7.31 19.61 16.38
C THR A 39 6.31 20.77 16.26
N LYS A 40 6.03 21.51 17.34
CA LYS A 40 5.11 22.66 17.31
C LYS A 40 5.58 23.72 16.32
N GLY A 41 4.72 24.04 15.35
CA GLY A 41 5.02 25.02 14.29
C GLY A 41 5.88 24.48 13.15
N VAL A 42 6.26 23.21 13.18
CA VAL A 42 6.97 22.55 12.08
C VAL A 42 5.94 21.97 11.11
N SER A 43 5.99 22.41 9.84
CA SER A 43 5.14 21.84 8.79
C SER A 43 5.60 20.41 8.44
N PRO A 44 4.69 19.42 8.35
CA PRO A 44 5.04 18.08 7.90
C PRO A 44 5.63 18.10 6.48
N MET A 45 6.77 17.43 6.30
CA MET A 45 7.40 17.31 4.99
C MET A 45 6.65 16.28 4.13
N ARG A 46 6.04 16.71 3.02
CA ARG A 46 5.27 15.85 2.10
C ARG A 46 6.12 15.27 0.96
N TYR A 47 7.13 16.01 0.55
CA TYR A 47 8.09 15.65 -0.50
C TYR A 47 9.50 16.04 -0.05
N GLY A 48 10.52 15.30 -0.48
CA GLY A 48 11.93 15.57 -0.17
C GLY A 48 12.51 16.86 -0.80
N SER A 49 11.66 17.68 -1.41
CA SER A 49 11.99 19.00 -1.95
C SER A 49 10.85 19.93 -1.56
N ILE A 50 11.20 21.12 -1.07
CA ILE A 50 10.30 22.01 -0.31
C ILE A 50 9.28 22.71 -1.20
N ASP A 51 9.57 22.88 -2.49
CA ASP A 51 8.67 23.57 -3.42
C ASP A 51 8.71 22.90 -4.79
N LYS A 52 7.70 22.09 -5.09
CA LYS A 52 7.40 21.67 -6.46
C LYS A 52 5.95 21.95 -6.74
N ASP A 53 5.70 22.69 -7.81
CA ASP A 53 4.36 22.82 -8.38
C ASP A 53 3.79 21.44 -8.71
N ILE A 54 2.47 21.32 -8.65
CA ILE A 54 1.77 20.10 -9.05
C ILE A 54 2.11 19.83 -10.51
N HIS A 55 2.71 18.66 -10.78
CA HIS A 55 2.98 18.26 -12.15
C HIS A 55 1.66 17.97 -12.87
N VAL A 56 1.43 18.70 -13.96
CA VAL A 56 0.29 18.49 -14.85
C VAL A 56 0.74 17.73 -16.09
N ARG A 57 -0.13 16.86 -16.60
CA ARG A 57 0.07 16.12 -17.84
C ARG A 57 -0.77 16.78 -18.93
N ASP A 58 -0.19 16.97 -20.11
CA ASP A 58 -0.90 17.44 -21.30
C ASP A 58 -2.06 16.50 -21.66
N ASP A 59 -3.20 17.06 -22.09
CA ASP A 59 -4.36 16.27 -22.49
C ASP A 59 -4.23 15.73 -23.92
N VAL A 60 -3.30 14.81 -24.10
CA VAL A 60 -3.01 14.15 -25.38
C VAL A 60 -3.29 12.65 -25.30
N ILE A 61 -3.81 12.08 -26.40
CA ILE A 61 -4.08 10.64 -26.51
C ILE A 61 -2.76 9.90 -26.78
N ASN A 62 -2.44 8.92 -25.93
CA ASN A 62 -1.28 8.04 -26.08
C ASN A 62 -1.67 6.54 -25.99
N SER A 63 -2.80 6.19 -26.62
CA SER A 63 -3.34 4.82 -26.54
C SER A 63 -2.80 3.93 -27.66
N GLN A 64 -2.24 2.79 -27.28
CA GLN A 64 -1.87 1.70 -28.19
C GLN A 64 -2.64 0.42 -27.80
N ASN A 65 -2.97 -0.42 -28.77
CA ASN A 65 -3.62 -1.70 -28.50
C ASN A 65 -2.59 -2.75 -28.08
N ILE A 66 -2.23 -2.74 -26.80
CA ILE A 66 -1.25 -3.65 -26.18
C ILE A 66 -1.93 -4.70 -25.29
N LYS A 67 -3.17 -5.09 -25.63
CA LYS A 67 -3.98 -6.01 -24.81
C LYS A 67 -3.26 -7.33 -24.54
N GLU A 68 -2.60 -7.90 -25.54
CA GLU A 68 -1.86 -9.16 -25.42
C GLU A 68 -0.68 -9.04 -24.46
N GLU A 69 0.07 -7.93 -24.53
CA GLU A 69 1.19 -7.64 -23.64
C GLU A 69 0.73 -7.49 -22.18
N ILE A 70 -0.35 -6.74 -21.95
CA ILE A 70 -0.94 -6.55 -20.61
C ILE A 70 -1.36 -7.90 -19.99
N LEU A 71 -1.94 -8.79 -20.80
CA LEU A 71 -2.46 -10.07 -20.33
C LEU A 71 -1.42 -11.20 -20.32
N SER A 72 -0.20 -10.95 -20.79
CA SER A 72 0.86 -11.96 -20.93
C SER A 72 1.25 -12.65 -19.61
N ASN A 73 1.11 -11.95 -18.48
CA ASN A 73 1.46 -12.44 -17.14
C ASN A 73 0.28 -13.07 -16.37
N THR A 74 -0.86 -13.30 -17.03
CA THR A 74 -2.04 -13.87 -16.39
C THR A 74 -2.54 -15.10 -17.16
N LYS A 75 -3.56 -15.77 -16.63
CA LYS A 75 -4.38 -16.76 -17.35
C LYS A 75 -5.67 -16.06 -17.77
N PRO A 76 -5.68 -15.33 -18.90
CA PRO A 76 -6.85 -14.59 -19.31
C PRO A 76 -7.91 -15.53 -19.90
N GLU A 77 -9.17 -15.12 -19.80
CA GLU A 77 -10.29 -15.78 -20.46
C GLU A 77 -11.10 -14.74 -21.22
N HIS A 78 -11.36 -15.00 -22.52
CA HIS A 78 -12.02 -14.04 -23.43
C HIS A 78 -11.39 -12.63 -23.43
N GLY A 79 -10.11 -12.53 -23.07
CA GLY A 79 -9.38 -11.26 -22.97
C GLY A 79 -9.72 -10.42 -21.74
N TYR A 80 -10.15 -11.06 -20.65
CA TYR A 80 -10.35 -10.47 -19.33
C TYR A 80 -9.42 -11.09 -18.29
N PHE A 81 -9.16 -10.37 -17.20
CA PHE A 81 -8.55 -10.94 -16.00
C PHE A 81 -9.56 -11.86 -15.30
N VAL A 82 -9.15 -13.09 -15.02
CA VAL A 82 -9.98 -14.06 -14.31
C VAL A 82 -9.64 -13.99 -12.81
N VAL A 83 -10.65 -13.71 -11.99
CA VAL A 83 -10.52 -13.62 -10.52
C VAL A 83 -11.66 -14.37 -9.84
N PRO A 84 -11.48 -14.82 -8.58
CA PRO A 84 -12.58 -15.40 -7.81
C PRO A 84 -13.78 -14.46 -7.75
N LYS A 85 -14.98 -15.03 -7.89
CA LYS A 85 -16.22 -14.27 -7.77
C LYS A 85 -16.29 -13.63 -6.39
N VAL A 86 -16.51 -12.32 -6.35
CA VAL A 86 -16.80 -11.61 -5.09
C VAL A 86 -18.17 -12.06 -4.61
N ILE A 87 -18.18 -12.76 -3.48
CA ILE A 87 -19.39 -13.13 -2.75
C ILE A 87 -19.35 -12.28 -1.48
N ASN A 88 -20.46 -11.60 -1.18
CA ASN A 88 -20.61 -10.96 0.12
C ASN A 88 -21.04 -12.04 1.11
N ASP A 89 -20.36 -12.12 2.25
CA ASP A 89 -20.86 -12.82 3.44
C ASP A 89 -22.01 -12.03 4.09
#